data_AF-A0A0J9E265-F1
#
_entry.id   AF-A0A0J9E265-F1
#
_cell.length_a   1.000
_cell.length_b   1.000
_cell.length_c   1.000
_cell.angle_alpha   90.00
_cell.angle_beta   90.00
_cell.angle_gamma   90.00
#
_symmetry.space_group_name_H-M   'P 1'
#
loop_
_entity.id
_entity.type
_entity.pdbx_description
1 polymer ?
#
loop_
_entity_poly.entity_id
_entity_poly.type
_entity_poly.pdbx_seq_one_letter_code
_entity_poly.pdbx_strand_id
1 'polypeptide(L)'
;MPDASAMTAILILLPFALLAGLAVWLHHLFEGEWLPHDLLREWHLSRRSLTELDAAWAAAPERSEIVITLTTTPSRIGLLKHTLRSLLDQSRPPARIVLNVPGFSLREQLPYQIPPELHALRALEIRRSEDLGPGTKLIPTLAAEAPDTPLLVLDDDRIYPKWLVACYEAMAARQPDYALTMGGWVVPADLTDRFTTIRSNLLMQPPAPIRAPRLKKPREVDVMLGVFSYLVRPRFFDLAEISALEGPEALRYVDDVRTSALCCAPKFVIPAPSLSFVPWSKRRAFQSTRLGLFNRGMGGGTRHNTVAIQHYADRWRVGGPKAP
;
A
#
# COMPACT_ATOMS: atom_id res chain seq x y z
N MET A 1 52.40 -6.20 -14.50
CA MET A 1 51.49 -6.06 -15.65
C MET A 1 50.23 -6.84 -15.32
N PRO A 2 49.03 -6.21 -15.26
CA PRO A 2 47.80 -6.97 -15.08
C PRO A 2 47.64 -7.97 -16.23
N ASP A 3 47.27 -9.20 -15.89
CA ASP A 3 47.13 -10.33 -16.80
C ASP A 3 46.16 -9.97 -17.95
N ALA A 4 46.60 -10.10 -19.20
CA ALA A 4 45.82 -9.71 -20.39
C ALA A 4 44.47 -10.45 -20.45
N SER A 5 44.41 -11.63 -19.87
CA SER A 5 43.22 -12.47 -19.68
C SER A 5 42.20 -11.81 -18.75
N ALA A 6 42.66 -11.22 -17.63
CA ALA A 6 41.82 -10.50 -16.67
C ALA A 6 41.31 -9.18 -17.28
N MET A 7 42.15 -8.48 -18.04
CA MET A 7 41.77 -7.23 -18.70
C MET A 7 40.71 -7.45 -19.78
N THR A 8 40.79 -8.57 -20.52
CA THR A 8 39.79 -8.97 -21.52
C THR A 8 38.48 -9.40 -20.87
N ALA A 9 38.52 -10.15 -19.76
CA ALA A 9 37.33 -10.51 -19.00
C ALA A 9 36.61 -9.27 -18.42
N ILE A 10 37.36 -8.28 -17.91
CA ILE A 10 36.81 -7.01 -17.43
C ILE A 10 36.13 -6.24 -18.57
N LEU A 11 36.75 -6.14 -19.74
CA LEU A 11 36.18 -5.44 -20.91
C LEU A 11 34.89 -6.09 -21.42
N ILE A 12 34.75 -7.41 -21.27
CA ILE A 12 33.53 -8.14 -21.65
C ILE A 12 32.45 -8.04 -20.56
N LEU A 13 32.81 -8.17 -19.29
CA LEU A 13 31.84 -8.18 -18.18
C LEU A 13 31.32 -6.80 -17.79
N LEU A 14 32.12 -5.73 -17.99
CA LEU A 14 31.76 -4.37 -17.60
C LEU A 14 30.49 -3.85 -18.33
N PRO A 15 30.32 -4.02 -19.65
CA PRO A 15 29.08 -3.64 -20.34
C PRO A 15 27.84 -4.37 -19.79
N PHE A 16 27.93 -5.66 -19.49
CA PHE A 16 26.81 -6.42 -18.92
C PHE A 16 26.48 -5.96 -17.50
N ALA A 17 27.50 -5.69 -16.68
CA ALA A 17 27.32 -5.14 -15.34
C ALA A 17 26.68 -3.74 -15.38
N LEU A 18 27.08 -2.88 -16.31
CA LEU A 18 26.49 -1.56 -16.52
C LEU A 18 25.04 -1.65 -17.00
N LEU A 19 24.73 -2.54 -17.94
CA LEU A 19 23.36 -2.78 -18.41
C LEU A 19 22.47 -3.35 -17.30
N ALA A 20 22.97 -4.28 -16.49
CA ALA A 20 22.26 -4.81 -15.34
C ALA A 20 22.02 -3.72 -14.28
N GLY A 21 23.03 -2.89 -14.00
CA GLY A 21 22.91 -1.73 -13.11
C GLY A 21 21.86 -0.73 -13.60
N LEU A 22 21.86 -0.41 -14.90
CA LEU A 22 20.85 0.45 -15.53
C LEU A 22 19.45 -0.16 -15.44
N ALA A 23 19.30 -1.47 -15.67
CA ALA A 23 18.02 -2.14 -15.57
C ALA A 23 17.46 -2.14 -14.13
N VAL A 24 18.31 -2.39 -13.13
CA VAL A 24 17.94 -2.30 -11.70
C VAL A 24 17.57 -0.86 -11.34
N TRP A 25 18.32 0.12 -11.84
CA TRP A 25 18.03 1.54 -11.61
C TRP A 25 16.71 1.96 -12.27
N LEU A 26 16.44 1.53 -13.50
CA LEU A 26 15.17 1.80 -14.19
C LEU A 26 13.99 1.14 -13.46
N HIS A 27 14.15 -0.11 -13.01
CA HIS A 27 13.15 -0.79 -12.18
C HIS A 27 12.87 0.02 -10.90
N HIS A 28 13.92 0.48 -10.21
CA HIS A 28 13.77 1.32 -9.03
C HIS A 28 13.09 2.65 -9.33
N LEU A 29 13.46 3.32 -10.42
CA LEU A 29 12.84 4.57 -10.83
C LEU A 29 11.33 4.43 -11.09
N PHE A 30 10.91 3.33 -11.72
CA PHE A 30 9.52 3.14 -12.13
C PHE A 30 8.66 2.45 -11.07
N GLU A 31 9.21 1.51 -10.31
CA GLU A 31 8.47 0.73 -9.32
C GLU A 31 8.68 1.23 -7.88
N GLY A 32 9.77 1.97 -7.63
CA GLY A 32 10.19 2.35 -6.27
C GLY A 32 10.79 1.20 -5.45
N GLU A 33 10.97 0.03 -6.08
CA GLU A 33 11.53 -1.19 -5.50
C GLU A 33 13.05 -1.23 -5.72
N TRP A 34 13.83 -1.73 -4.77
CA TRP A 34 15.29 -1.87 -4.93
C TRP A 34 15.66 -3.36 -4.88
N LEU A 35 15.57 -4.00 -6.05
CA LEU A 35 15.56 -5.47 -6.19
C LEU A 35 16.63 -6.21 -5.36
N PRO A 36 17.92 -5.83 -5.34
CA PRO A 36 18.90 -6.56 -4.53
C PRO A 36 18.58 -6.53 -3.03
N HIS A 37 18.19 -5.36 -2.52
CA HIS A 37 17.80 -5.19 -1.12
C HIS A 37 16.48 -5.88 -0.81
N ASP A 38 15.52 -5.85 -1.74
CA ASP A 38 14.22 -6.49 -1.57
C ASP A 38 14.38 -8.02 -1.48
N LEU A 39 15.24 -8.61 -2.32
CA LEU A 39 15.58 -10.03 -2.24
C LEU A 39 16.29 -10.39 -0.93
N LEU A 40 17.23 -9.56 -0.47
CA LEU A 40 17.90 -9.74 0.83
C LEU A 40 16.90 -9.63 1.99
N ARG A 41 15.95 -8.69 1.90
CA ARG A 41 14.88 -8.49 2.90
C ARG A 41 13.95 -9.69 2.96
N GLU A 42 13.47 -10.18 1.82
CA GLU A 42 12.62 -11.37 1.75
C GLU A 42 13.36 -12.60 2.28
N TRP A 43 14.62 -12.79 1.88
CA TRP A 43 15.45 -13.90 2.36
C TRP A 43 15.64 -13.86 3.87
N HIS A 44 15.94 -12.69 4.44
CA HIS A 44 16.08 -12.51 5.90
C HIS A 44 14.77 -12.88 6.62
N LEU A 45 13.64 -12.35 6.16
CA LEU A 45 12.33 -12.61 6.75
C LEU A 45 11.90 -14.08 6.60
N SER A 46 12.26 -14.74 5.49
CA SER A 46 11.90 -16.14 5.23
C SER A 46 12.43 -17.11 6.28
N ARG A 47 13.52 -16.72 6.97
CA ARG A 47 14.22 -17.51 7.99
C ARG A 47 13.75 -17.24 9.42
N ARG A 48 12.84 -16.30 9.61
CA ARG A 48 12.28 -15.96 10.93
C ARG A 48 10.89 -16.55 11.08
N SER A 49 10.59 -17.11 12.25
CA SER A 49 9.23 -17.58 12.54
C SER A 49 8.33 -16.41 12.96
N LEU A 50 7.01 -16.54 12.78
CA LEU A 50 6.08 -15.52 13.29
C LEU A 50 6.12 -15.44 14.81
N THR A 51 6.28 -16.56 15.50
CA THR A 51 6.38 -16.62 16.96
C THR A 51 7.61 -15.89 17.50
N GLU A 52 8.77 -16.07 16.86
CA GLU A 52 10.01 -15.37 17.22
C GLU A 52 9.89 -13.86 17.01
N LEU A 53 9.28 -13.46 15.91
CA LEU A 53 9.03 -12.05 15.59
C LEU A 53 8.01 -11.39 16.51
N ASP A 54 6.94 -12.10 16.85
CA ASP A 54 5.95 -11.67 17.84
C ASP A 54 6.56 -11.55 19.25
N ALA A 55 7.47 -12.46 19.61
CA ALA A 55 8.26 -12.36 20.84
C ALA A 55 9.15 -11.13 20.88
N ALA A 56 9.83 -10.81 19.77
CA ALA A 56 10.60 -9.58 19.68
C ALA A 56 9.71 -8.33 19.75
N TRP A 57 8.54 -8.34 19.10
CA TRP A 57 7.56 -7.26 19.19
C TRP A 57 7.06 -7.04 20.62
N ALA A 58 6.74 -8.13 21.34
CA ALA A 58 6.21 -8.05 22.70
C ALA A 58 7.27 -7.65 23.74
N ALA A 59 8.54 -7.99 23.49
CA ALA A 59 9.67 -7.62 24.34
C ALA A 59 10.21 -6.21 24.05
N ALA A 60 9.69 -5.52 23.03
CA ALA A 60 10.14 -4.18 22.68
C ALA A 60 9.80 -3.20 23.83
N PRO A 61 10.80 -2.44 24.34
CA PRO A 61 10.60 -1.55 25.48
C PRO A 61 9.64 -0.39 25.14
N GLU A 62 9.66 0.06 23.89
CA GLU A 62 8.77 1.07 23.36
C GLU A 62 8.16 0.62 22.03
N ARG A 63 6.93 1.06 21.79
CA ARG A 63 6.18 0.83 20.56
C ARG A 63 5.63 2.16 20.06
N SER A 64 5.37 2.23 18.77
CA SER A 64 4.61 3.34 18.19
C SER A 64 3.16 3.29 18.64
N GLU A 65 2.48 4.43 18.64
CA GLU A 65 1.01 4.53 18.79
C GLU A 65 0.26 4.10 17.52
N ILE A 66 0.97 3.92 16.40
CA ILE A 66 0.39 3.53 15.12
C ILE A 66 -0.25 2.14 15.20
N VAL A 67 -1.55 2.10 14.91
CA VAL A 67 -2.30 0.86 14.67
C VAL A 67 -2.22 0.54 13.19
N ILE A 68 -1.68 -0.63 12.85
CA ILE A 68 -1.71 -1.12 11.47
C ILE A 68 -3.07 -1.76 11.22
N THR A 69 -3.67 -1.49 10.07
CA THR A 69 -4.94 -2.11 9.66
C THR A 69 -4.87 -2.65 8.25
N LEU A 70 -5.40 -3.86 8.06
CA LEU A 70 -5.44 -4.53 6.77
C LEU A 70 -6.64 -5.48 6.68
N THR A 71 -6.89 -5.99 5.47
CA THR A 71 -7.82 -7.09 5.20
C THR A 71 -7.13 -8.12 4.33
N THR A 72 -7.71 -9.30 4.20
CA THR A 72 -7.22 -10.40 3.35
C THR A 72 -8.40 -11.05 2.66
N THR A 73 -8.15 -11.97 1.73
CA THR A 73 -9.21 -12.82 1.16
C THR A 73 -8.99 -14.30 1.48
N PRO A 74 -9.99 -15.18 1.28
CA PRO A 74 -9.86 -16.60 1.58
C PRO A 74 -8.67 -17.25 0.87
N SER A 75 -8.45 -16.93 -0.40
CA SER A 75 -7.29 -17.42 -1.17
C SER A 75 -5.93 -16.88 -0.71
N ARG A 76 -5.89 -15.75 0.01
CA ARG A 76 -4.66 -15.07 0.43
C ARG A 76 -4.31 -15.22 1.90
N ILE A 77 -5.25 -15.58 2.76
CA ILE A 77 -5.03 -15.63 4.22
C ILE A 77 -3.90 -16.61 4.59
N GLY A 78 -3.75 -17.71 3.85
CA GLY A 78 -2.64 -18.66 4.02
C GLY A 78 -1.27 -18.13 3.56
N LEU A 79 -1.22 -17.04 2.77
CA LEU A 79 -0.01 -16.42 2.24
C LEU A 79 0.46 -15.20 3.06
N LEU A 80 -0.37 -14.75 3.99
CA LEU A 80 -0.21 -13.54 4.80
C LEU A 80 1.10 -13.51 5.62
N LYS A 81 1.74 -14.67 5.82
CA LYS A 81 2.99 -14.82 6.58
C LYS A 81 4.10 -13.87 6.11
N HIS A 82 4.22 -13.60 4.81
CA HIS A 82 5.26 -12.68 4.29
C HIS A 82 5.03 -11.26 4.77
N THR A 83 3.79 -10.81 4.67
CA THR A 83 3.33 -9.50 5.12
C THR A 83 3.53 -9.37 6.62
N LEU A 84 2.96 -10.27 7.42
CA LEU A 84 3.08 -10.23 8.88
C LEU A 84 4.52 -10.26 9.37
N ARG A 85 5.39 -11.09 8.77
CA ARG A 85 6.81 -11.09 9.11
C ARG A 85 7.45 -9.71 8.95
N SER A 86 7.12 -8.99 7.88
CA SER A 86 7.64 -7.65 7.63
C SER A 86 7.09 -6.60 8.60
N LEU A 87 5.83 -6.76 9.05
CA LEU A 87 5.18 -5.86 10.01
C LEU A 87 5.67 -6.07 11.44
N LEU A 88 5.97 -7.31 11.82
CA LEU A 88 6.55 -7.63 13.12
C LEU A 88 8.04 -7.26 13.19
N ASP A 89 8.77 -7.30 12.07
CA ASP A 89 10.19 -6.92 12.00
C ASP A 89 10.39 -5.42 11.67
N GLN A 90 9.55 -4.54 12.21
CA GLN A 90 9.75 -3.09 12.07
C GLN A 90 10.81 -2.58 13.05
N SER A 91 11.57 -1.56 12.64
CA SER A 91 12.56 -0.88 13.51
C SER A 91 11.90 -0.11 14.66
N ARG A 92 10.71 0.42 14.41
CA ARG A 92 9.76 0.90 15.42
C ARG A 92 8.54 -0.02 15.37
N PRO A 93 8.32 -0.90 16.35
CA PRO A 93 7.19 -1.82 16.30
C PRO A 93 5.85 -1.06 16.43
N PRO A 94 4.78 -1.48 15.73
CA PRO A 94 3.47 -0.83 15.81
C PRO A 94 2.79 -1.11 17.16
N ALA A 95 1.76 -0.31 17.49
CA ALA A 95 0.94 -0.50 18.69
C ALA A 95 0.27 -1.87 18.70
N ARG A 96 -0.30 -2.26 17.55
CA ARG A 96 -0.82 -3.58 17.18
C ARG A 96 -1.12 -3.62 15.69
N ILE A 97 -1.48 -4.80 15.20
CA ILE A 97 -1.90 -5.08 13.83
C ILE A 97 -3.34 -5.58 13.88
N VAL A 98 -4.26 -4.91 13.20
CA VAL A 98 -5.67 -5.31 13.08
C VAL A 98 -5.90 -5.94 11.71
N LEU A 99 -6.22 -7.23 11.70
CA LEU A 99 -6.65 -7.95 10.50
C LEU A 99 -8.18 -8.04 10.49
N ASN A 100 -8.81 -7.27 9.61
CA ASN A 100 -10.25 -7.29 9.40
C ASN A 100 -10.60 -8.45 8.46
N VAL A 101 -11.30 -9.47 8.98
CA VAL A 101 -11.67 -10.68 8.26
C VAL A 101 -13.19 -10.83 8.22
N PRO A 102 -13.83 -10.65 7.05
CA PRO A 102 -15.26 -10.76 6.92
C PRO A 102 -15.83 -12.14 7.29
N GLY A 103 -17.11 -12.16 7.67
CA GLY A 103 -17.95 -13.36 7.76
C GLY A 103 -17.72 -14.34 6.61
N PHE A 104 -17.92 -13.80 5.41
CA PHE A 104 -17.96 -14.48 4.13
C PHE A 104 -17.40 -13.55 3.05
N SER A 105 -16.64 -14.07 2.09
CA SER A 105 -16.10 -13.27 0.98
C SER A 105 -17.12 -13.21 -0.15
N LEU A 106 -17.64 -12.02 -0.44
CA LEU A 106 -18.51 -11.77 -1.59
C LEU A 106 -17.75 -11.90 -2.90
N ARG A 107 -16.45 -11.58 -2.91
CA ARG A 107 -15.61 -11.70 -4.12
C ARG A 107 -15.33 -13.16 -4.48
N GLU A 108 -15.01 -13.99 -3.49
CA GLU A 108 -14.59 -15.38 -3.71
C GLU A 108 -15.71 -16.39 -3.43
N GLN A 109 -16.87 -15.93 -2.95
CA GLN A 109 -18.04 -16.75 -2.61
C GLN A 109 -17.71 -17.90 -1.65
N LEU A 110 -16.85 -17.61 -0.66
CA LEU A 110 -16.32 -18.59 0.28
C LEU A 110 -16.21 -18.00 1.70
N PRO A 111 -16.44 -18.83 2.75
CA PRO A 111 -16.12 -18.44 4.11
C PRO A 111 -14.61 -18.36 4.32
N TYR A 112 -14.20 -17.57 5.31
CA TYR A 112 -12.79 -17.47 5.71
C TYR A 112 -12.42 -18.61 6.65
N GLN A 113 -11.30 -19.29 6.35
CA GLN A 113 -10.64 -20.20 7.28
C GLN A 113 -9.39 -19.52 7.80
N ILE A 114 -9.43 -19.11 9.07
CA ILE A 114 -8.32 -18.40 9.71
C ILE A 114 -7.31 -19.42 10.21
N PRO A 115 -6.04 -19.38 9.76
CA PRO A 115 -5.01 -20.28 10.24
C PRO A 115 -4.85 -20.15 11.78
N PRO A 116 -4.90 -21.25 12.55
CA PRO A 116 -4.85 -21.21 14.02
C PRO A 116 -3.63 -20.47 14.58
N GLU A 117 -2.49 -20.53 13.88
CA GLU A 117 -1.27 -19.83 14.30
C GLU A 117 -1.42 -18.31 14.34
N LEU A 118 -2.38 -17.73 13.62
CA LEU A 118 -2.64 -16.28 13.65
C LEU A 118 -3.27 -15.85 14.98
N HIS A 119 -4.11 -16.69 15.58
CA HIS A 119 -4.71 -16.42 16.89
C HIS A 119 -3.69 -16.42 18.03
N ALA A 120 -2.51 -17.01 17.83
CA ALA A 120 -1.46 -17.06 18.83
C ALA A 120 -0.55 -15.82 18.85
N LEU A 121 -0.67 -14.92 17.87
CA LEU A 121 0.17 -13.73 17.77
C LEU A 121 -0.40 -12.61 18.65
N ARG A 122 0.37 -12.17 19.64
CA ARG A 122 -0.04 -11.09 20.56
C ARG A 122 -0.16 -9.74 19.85
N ALA A 123 0.65 -9.53 18.82
CA ALA A 123 0.60 -8.31 18.02
C ALA A 123 -0.63 -8.23 17.11
N LEU A 124 -1.30 -9.35 16.83
CA LEU A 124 -2.36 -9.45 15.83
C LEU A 124 -3.74 -9.55 16.49
N GLU A 125 -4.55 -8.52 16.27
CA GLU A 125 -5.97 -8.53 16.56
C GLU A 125 -6.73 -8.98 15.31
N ILE A 126 -7.54 -10.03 15.42
CA ILE A 126 -8.39 -10.51 14.32
C ILE A 126 -9.81 -10.01 14.57
N ARG A 127 -10.31 -9.16 13.68
CA ARG A 127 -11.64 -8.54 13.81
C ARG A 127 -12.59 -9.09 12.77
N ARG A 128 -13.72 -9.65 13.23
CA ARG A 128 -14.81 -10.08 12.34
C ARG A 128 -15.61 -8.85 11.90
N SER A 129 -16.00 -8.83 10.63
CA SER A 129 -16.71 -7.71 10.01
C SER A 129 -17.60 -8.19 8.85
N GLU A 130 -18.33 -7.26 8.24
CA GLU A 130 -18.96 -7.46 6.94
C GLU A 130 -17.93 -7.31 5.82
N ASP A 131 -18.19 -7.91 4.65
CA ASP A 131 -17.35 -7.71 3.48
C ASP A 131 -17.70 -6.39 2.80
N LEU A 132 -16.87 -5.39 3.01
CA LEU A 132 -16.97 -4.05 2.41
C LEU A 132 -16.08 -3.94 1.14
N GLY A 133 -15.74 -5.09 0.54
CA GLY A 133 -14.76 -5.17 -0.53
C GLY A 133 -13.37 -4.75 -0.05
N PRO A 134 -12.58 -4.07 -0.89
CA PRO A 134 -11.28 -3.54 -0.48
C PRO A 134 -11.37 -2.54 0.69
N GLY A 135 -12.52 -1.85 0.88
CA GLY A 135 -12.74 -0.93 2.01
C GLY A 135 -12.69 -1.61 3.39
N THR A 136 -12.82 -2.94 3.43
CA THR A 136 -12.69 -3.76 4.66
C THR A 136 -11.37 -3.54 5.39
N LYS A 137 -10.30 -3.14 4.69
CA LYS A 137 -9.00 -2.88 5.34
C LYS A 137 -8.98 -1.67 6.26
N LEU A 138 -9.94 -0.76 6.15
CA LEU A 138 -9.93 0.50 6.89
C LEU A 138 -11.24 0.73 7.65
N ILE A 139 -12.40 0.58 7.00
CA ILE A 139 -13.70 1.04 7.53
C ILE A 139 -14.03 0.43 8.90
N PRO A 140 -13.91 -0.90 9.13
CA PRO A 140 -14.21 -1.48 10.45
C PRO A 140 -13.23 -1.03 11.53
N THR A 141 -12.04 -0.57 11.15
CA THR A 141 -11.07 -0.01 12.09
C THR A 141 -11.33 1.47 12.35
N LEU A 142 -11.71 2.25 11.36
CA LEU A 142 -12.16 3.63 11.57
C LEU A 142 -13.29 3.72 12.61
N ALA A 143 -14.27 2.81 12.54
CA ALA A 143 -15.43 2.83 13.44
C ALA A 143 -15.11 2.42 14.89
N ALA A 144 -14.02 1.70 15.11
CA ALA A 144 -13.69 1.13 16.43
C ALA A 144 -12.64 1.93 17.20
N GLU A 145 -11.85 2.76 16.51
CA GLU A 145 -10.72 3.49 17.10
C GLU A 145 -11.09 4.93 17.47
N ALA A 146 -10.36 5.51 18.42
CA ALA A 146 -10.55 6.90 18.82
C ALA A 146 -10.22 7.89 17.67
N PRO A 147 -10.84 9.09 17.65
CA PRO A 147 -10.69 10.07 16.57
C PRO A 147 -9.25 10.39 16.15
N ASP A 148 -8.31 10.39 17.09
CA ASP A 148 -6.91 10.75 16.87
C ASP A 148 -5.97 9.55 16.65
N THR A 149 -6.46 8.31 16.76
CA THR A 149 -5.62 7.11 16.60
C THR A 149 -5.01 7.08 15.19
N PRO A 150 -3.67 7.06 15.05
CA PRO A 150 -3.03 6.97 13.74
C PRO A 150 -3.17 5.54 13.18
N LEU A 151 -3.87 5.42 12.06
CA LEU A 151 -4.14 4.17 11.35
C LEU A 151 -3.27 4.07 10.11
N LEU A 152 -2.33 3.12 10.11
CA LEU A 152 -1.51 2.80 8.94
C LEU A 152 -2.17 1.66 8.15
N VAL A 153 -2.72 1.99 6.99
CA VAL A 153 -3.48 1.07 6.13
C VAL A 153 -2.57 0.40 5.12
N LEU A 154 -2.58 -0.93 5.13
CA LEU A 154 -1.69 -1.79 4.35
C LEU A 154 -2.46 -2.87 3.59
N ASP A 155 -1.89 -3.35 2.48
CA ASP A 155 -2.36 -4.54 1.76
C ASP A 155 -1.68 -5.84 2.25
N ASP A 156 -2.34 -6.98 2.00
CA ASP A 156 -1.95 -8.33 2.45
C ASP A 156 -0.87 -9.03 1.61
N ASP A 157 -0.44 -8.44 0.50
CA ASP A 157 0.41 -9.06 -0.51
C ASP A 157 1.79 -8.40 -0.68
N ARG A 158 2.24 -7.70 0.36
CA ARG A 158 3.45 -6.85 0.33
C ARG A 158 4.42 -7.16 1.47
N ILE A 159 5.72 -7.07 1.17
CA ILE A 159 6.78 -6.94 2.18
C ILE A 159 7.07 -5.46 2.36
N TYR A 160 6.91 -4.99 3.60
CA TYR A 160 7.12 -3.59 3.93
C TYR A 160 8.56 -3.32 4.39
N PRO A 161 9.13 -2.14 4.05
CA PRO A 161 10.45 -1.75 4.54
C PRO A 161 10.49 -1.69 6.07
N LYS A 162 11.65 -2.03 6.66
CA LYS A 162 11.84 -2.05 8.12
C LYS A 162 11.68 -0.68 8.79
N TRP A 163 11.84 0.40 8.03
CA TRP A 163 11.76 1.79 8.51
C TRP A 163 10.35 2.39 8.40
N LEU A 164 9.36 1.67 7.85
CA LEU A 164 8.07 2.24 7.46
C LEU A 164 7.34 2.91 8.62
N VAL A 165 7.15 2.19 9.74
CA VAL A 165 6.42 2.72 10.90
C VAL A 165 7.13 3.93 11.51
N ALA A 166 8.46 3.86 11.65
CA ALA A 166 9.26 4.97 12.16
C ALA A 166 9.15 6.23 11.29
N CYS A 167 9.13 6.06 9.96
CA CYS A 167 8.96 7.16 9.02
C CYS A 167 7.59 7.82 9.15
N TYR A 168 6.51 7.03 9.20
CA TYR A 168 5.17 7.56 9.42
C TYR A 168 5.01 8.22 10.78
N GLU A 169 5.52 7.64 11.86
CA GLU A 169 5.48 8.22 13.20
C GLU A 169 6.15 9.60 13.22
N ALA A 170 7.36 9.70 12.66
CA ALA A 170 8.09 10.97 12.59
C ALA A 170 7.38 12.04 11.75
N MET A 171 6.74 11.66 10.64
CA MET A 171 5.98 12.60 9.81
C MET A 171 4.65 13.00 10.46
N ALA A 172 3.93 12.04 11.05
CA ALA A 172 2.65 12.26 11.71
C ALA A 172 2.79 13.13 12.97
N ALA A 173 3.92 13.06 13.67
CA ALA A 173 4.22 13.95 14.79
C ALA A 173 4.43 15.41 14.35
N ARG A 174 4.93 15.64 13.12
CA ARG A 174 5.14 16.99 12.56
C ARG A 174 3.90 17.55 11.87
N GLN A 175 3.06 16.67 11.33
CA GLN A 175 1.89 17.00 10.53
C GLN A 175 0.69 16.13 10.95
N PRO A 176 0.15 16.32 12.17
CA PRO A 176 -0.92 15.48 12.70
C PRO A 176 -2.24 15.62 11.93
N ASP A 177 -2.42 16.71 11.18
CA ASP A 177 -3.64 16.99 10.42
C ASP A 177 -3.58 16.54 8.96
N TYR A 178 -2.49 15.87 8.55
CA TYR A 178 -2.32 15.37 7.18
C TYR A 178 -2.55 13.87 7.12
N ALA A 179 -3.23 13.45 6.06
CA ALA A 179 -3.17 12.07 5.59
C ALA A 179 -1.85 11.89 4.81
N LEU A 180 -1.09 10.86 5.15
CA LEU A 180 0.25 10.64 4.61
C LEU A 180 0.26 9.37 3.78
N THR A 181 1.00 9.32 2.67
CA THR A 181 1.07 8.12 1.83
C THR A 181 2.47 7.94 1.23
N MET A 182 2.81 6.70 0.88
CA MET A 182 4.04 6.39 0.12
C MET A 182 3.85 6.53 -1.40
N GLY A 183 2.60 6.65 -1.85
CA GLY A 183 2.31 6.99 -3.24
C GLY A 183 0.88 7.45 -3.45
N GLY A 184 0.68 8.22 -4.51
CA GLY A 184 -0.60 8.83 -4.80
C GLY A 184 -0.63 9.43 -6.19
N TRP A 185 -1.76 10.01 -6.58
CA TRP A 185 -1.87 10.73 -7.85
C TRP A 185 -2.86 11.88 -7.71
N VAL A 186 -2.72 12.85 -8.62
CA VAL A 186 -3.59 14.01 -8.72
C VAL A 186 -4.66 13.71 -9.75
N VAL A 187 -5.90 14.08 -9.46
CA VAL A 187 -7.04 13.84 -10.34
C VAL A 187 -6.94 14.71 -11.60
N PRO A 188 -7.07 14.15 -12.82
CA PRO A 188 -7.05 14.94 -14.05
C PRO A 188 -8.19 15.98 -14.11
N ALA A 189 -7.95 17.12 -14.75
CA ALA A 189 -8.92 18.21 -14.86
C ALA A 189 -10.21 17.82 -15.62
N ASP A 190 -10.11 16.86 -16.54
CA ASP A 190 -11.23 16.29 -17.29
C ASP A 190 -11.88 15.09 -16.60
N LEU A 191 -11.55 14.84 -15.33
CA LEU A 191 -12.12 13.80 -14.47
C LEU A 191 -12.05 12.39 -15.07
N THR A 192 -11.06 12.13 -15.93
CA THR A 192 -10.95 10.87 -16.67
C THR A 192 -9.68 10.11 -16.30
N ASP A 193 -9.84 8.92 -15.71
CA ASP A 193 -8.73 7.99 -15.46
C ASP A 193 -8.20 7.38 -16.77
N ARG A 194 -6.89 7.14 -16.84
CA ARG A 194 -6.18 6.70 -18.04
C ARG A 194 -5.08 5.71 -17.69
N PHE A 195 -4.65 4.92 -18.67
CA PHE A 195 -3.44 4.13 -18.49
C PHE A 195 -2.22 5.02 -18.35
N THR A 196 -1.37 4.68 -17.39
CA THR A 196 -0.05 5.30 -17.24
C THR A 196 0.85 4.89 -18.41
N THR A 197 1.25 5.86 -19.22
CA THR A 197 2.29 5.70 -20.24
C THR A 197 3.68 5.95 -19.65
N ILE A 198 4.73 5.47 -20.31
CA ILE A 198 6.13 5.73 -19.92
C ILE A 198 6.37 7.23 -19.72
N ARG A 199 5.91 8.05 -20.68
CA ARG A 199 6.02 9.52 -20.63
C ARG A 199 5.29 10.10 -19.41
N SER A 200 4.03 9.71 -19.19
CA SER A 200 3.25 10.23 -18.06
C SER A 200 3.84 9.82 -16.72
N ASN A 201 4.40 8.61 -16.60
CA ASN A 201 5.08 8.14 -15.39
C ASN A 201 6.36 8.94 -15.16
N LEU A 202 7.21 9.09 -16.19
CA LEU A 202 8.46 9.85 -16.09
C LEU A 202 8.20 11.30 -15.65
N LEU A 203 7.16 11.93 -16.19
CA LEU A 203 6.79 13.30 -15.86
C LEU A 203 5.87 13.42 -14.62
N MET A 204 5.46 12.30 -14.01
CA MET A 204 4.45 12.25 -12.94
C MET A 204 3.19 13.07 -13.27
N GLN A 205 2.73 12.95 -14.52
CA GLN A 205 1.55 13.65 -15.02
C GLN A 205 0.27 12.91 -14.64
N PRO A 206 -0.77 13.60 -14.13
CA PRO A 206 -2.07 12.99 -13.81
C PRO A 206 -2.61 12.07 -14.91
N PRO A 207 -3.13 10.87 -14.57
CA PRO A 207 -3.24 10.24 -13.25
C PRO A 207 -2.05 9.32 -12.91
N ALA A 208 -0.86 9.53 -13.49
CA ALA A 208 0.30 8.68 -13.22
C ALA A 208 0.74 8.75 -11.73
N PRO A 209 1.09 7.61 -11.11
CA PRO A 209 1.50 7.59 -9.71
C PRO A 209 2.76 8.39 -9.42
N ILE A 210 2.64 9.28 -8.44
CA ILE A 210 3.71 9.96 -7.73
C ILE A 210 4.16 9.02 -6.61
N ARG A 211 5.46 8.68 -6.60
CA ARG A 211 6.04 7.66 -5.70
C ARG A 211 7.06 8.30 -4.77
N ALA A 212 7.05 7.90 -3.50
CA ALA A 212 7.92 8.43 -2.45
C ALA A 212 9.42 8.49 -2.82
N PRO A 213 10.04 7.46 -3.45
CA PRO A 213 11.48 7.49 -3.81
C PRO A 213 11.88 8.56 -4.82
N ARG A 214 10.91 9.15 -5.51
CA ARG A 214 11.16 10.18 -6.53
C ARG A 214 11.01 11.60 -5.98
N LEU A 215 10.70 11.75 -4.70
CA LEU A 215 10.46 13.03 -4.06
C LEU A 215 11.62 13.43 -3.14
N LYS A 216 11.92 14.73 -3.09
CA LYS A 216 12.82 15.35 -2.10
C LYS A 216 12.08 16.08 -0.99
N LYS A 217 10.80 16.40 -1.22
CA LYS A 217 9.89 17.11 -0.31
C LYS A 217 8.49 16.50 -0.44
N PRO A 218 7.64 16.59 0.61
CA PRO A 218 6.26 16.14 0.50
C PRO A 218 5.54 16.78 -0.69
N ARG A 219 4.68 16.00 -1.36
CA ARG A 219 3.87 16.48 -2.49
C ARG A 219 2.40 16.19 -2.23
N GLU A 220 1.58 17.23 -2.30
CA GLU A 220 0.13 17.09 -2.15
C GLU A 220 -0.47 16.33 -3.34
N VAL A 221 -1.45 15.48 -3.05
CA VAL A 221 -2.15 14.62 -4.02
C VAL A 221 -3.64 14.54 -3.69
N ASP A 222 -4.46 14.14 -4.65
CA ASP A 222 -5.89 13.89 -4.42
C ASP A 222 -6.16 12.47 -3.94
N VAL A 223 -5.44 11.49 -4.51
CA VAL A 223 -5.68 10.06 -4.28
C VAL A 223 -4.46 9.40 -3.65
N MET A 224 -4.66 8.73 -2.51
CA MET A 224 -3.69 7.87 -1.84
C MET A 224 -3.78 6.45 -2.43
N LEU A 225 -2.65 5.77 -2.55
CA LEU A 225 -2.57 4.39 -3.04
C LEU A 225 -2.31 3.41 -1.89
N GLY A 226 -3.31 2.59 -1.55
CA GLY A 226 -3.20 1.53 -0.53
C GLY A 226 -2.10 0.52 -0.82
N VAL A 227 -1.80 0.31 -2.11
CA VAL A 227 -0.79 -0.65 -2.57
C VAL A 227 0.64 -0.35 -2.06
N PHE A 228 0.90 0.88 -1.64
CA PHE A 228 2.18 1.30 -1.07
C PHE A 228 2.12 1.59 0.44
N SER A 229 0.93 1.68 1.02
CA SER A 229 0.56 2.22 2.35
C SER A 229 0.14 3.69 2.39
N TYR A 230 -0.79 3.98 3.30
CA TYR A 230 -1.13 5.34 3.75
C TYR A 230 -1.52 5.37 5.23
N LEU A 231 -1.29 6.51 5.88
CA LEU A 231 -1.66 6.79 7.26
C LEU A 231 -2.78 7.83 7.30
N VAL A 232 -3.85 7.50 8.03
CA VAL A 232 -5.02 8.35 8.26
C VAL A 232 -5.44 8.29 9.73
N ARG A 233 -6.42 9.11 10.13
CA ARG A 233 -7.05 9.09 11.45
C ARG A 233 -8.57 9.04 11.30
N PRO A 234 -9.32 8.48 12.26
CA PRO A 234 -10.78 8.48 12.18
C PRO A 234 -11.40 9.87 12.02
N ARG A 235 -10.84 10.91 12.67
CA ARG A 235 -11.30 12.30 12.51
C ARG A 235 -11.17 12.88 11.09
N PHE A 236 -10.49 12.19 10.18
CA PHE A 236 -10.40 12.61 8.77
C PHE A 236 -11.62 12.21 7.95
N PHE A 237 -12.61 11.54 8.54
CA PHE A 237 -13.75 11.00 7.84
C PHE A 237 -15.05 11.26 8.61
N ASP A 238 -16.13 11.45 7.87
CA ASP A 238 -17.47 11.19 8.39
C ASP A 238 -17.70 9.67 8.38
N LEU A 239 -17.86 9.07 9.56
CA LEU A 239 -18.01 7.63 9.71
C LEU A 239 -19.29 7.09 9.06
N ALA A 240 -20.37 7.86 9.02
CA ALA A 240 -21.60 7.43 8.38
C ALA A 240 -21.42 7.40 6.86
N GLU A 241 -20.84 8.46 6.28
CA GLU A 241 -20.61 8.58 4.84
C GLU A 241 -19.65 7.49 4.32
N ILE A 242 -18.52 7.27 4.99
CA ILE A 242 -17.55 6.26 4.55
C ILE A 242 -18.05 4.81 4.76
N SER A 243 -19.00 4.59 5.65
CA SER A 243 -19.57 3.26 5.90
C SER A 243 -20.74 2.92 4.98
N ALA A 244 -21.50 3.92 4.50
CA ALA A 244 -22.74 3.70 3.75
C ALA A 244 -22.56 2.99 2.39
N LEU A 245 -21.36 3.08 1.79
CA LEU A 245 -21.07 2.51 0.46
C LEU A 245 -22.07 2.92 -0.64
N GLU A 246 -22.72 4.08 -0.49
CA GLU A 246 -23.69 4.61 -1.44
C GLU A 246 -23.04 5.04 -2.76
N GLY A 247 -23.80 4.92 -3.85
CA GLY A 247 -23.41 5.36 -5.19
C GLY A 247 -23.30 4.21 -6.21
N PRO A 248 -22.65 4.46 -7.37
CA PRO A 248 -22.50 3.46 -8.42
C PRO A 248 -21.75 2.20 -7.94
N GLU A 249 -22.11 1.03 -8.48
CA GLU A 249 -21.46 -0.25 -8.13
C GLU A 249 -19.93 -0.20 -8.26
N ALA A 250 -19.42 0.56 -9.24
CA ALA A 250 -17.99 0.79 -9.45
C ALA A 250 -17.25 1.25 -8.19
N LEU A 251 -17.90 2.03 -7.31
CA LEU A 251 -17.29 2.57 -6.08
C LEU A 251 -16.81 1.48 -5.11
N ARG A 252 -17.43 0.30 -5.16
CA ARG A 252 -17.07 -0.84 -4.31
C ARG A 252 -15.66 -1.37 -4.60
N TYR A 253 -15.12 -1.13 -5.78
CA TYR A 253 -13.85 -1.75 -6.23
C TYR A 253 -12.70 -0.74 -6.41
N VAL A 254 -12.92 0.51 -6.03
CA VAL A 254 -11.98 1.65 -6.20
C VAL A 254 -11.82 2.39 -4.88
N ASP A 255 -11.47 1.62 -3.84
CA ASP A 255 -11.29 2.10 -2.48
C ASP A 255 -10.24 3.18 -2.36
N ASP A 256 -9.16 3.13 -3.15
CA ASP A 256 -8.14 4.20 -3.19
C ASP A 256 -8.80 5.56 -3.52
N VAL A 257 -9.63 5.61 -4.57
CA VAL A 257 -10.34 6.83 -5.01
C VAL A 257 -11.38 7.24 -3.97
N ARG A 258 -12.26 6.31 -3.59
CA ARG A 258 -13.36 6.56 -2.66
C ARG A 258 -12.87 7.04 -1.29
N THR A 259 -11.93 6.32 -0.69
CA THR A 259 -11.35 6.69 0.61
C THR A 259 -10.70 8.06 0.52
N SER A 260 -10.01 8.37 -0.58
CA SER A 260 -9.33 9.66 -0.71
C SER A 260 -10.29 10.83 -0.92
N ALA A 261 -11.39 10.64 -1.65
CA ALA A 261 -12.46 11.61 -1.83
C ALA A 261 -13.16 11.95 -0.51
N LEU A 262 -13.43 10.92 0.31
CA LEU A 262 -14.12 11.06 1.59
C LEU A 262 -13.18 11.51 2.73
N CYS A 263 -11.87 11.50 2.51
CA CYS A 263 -10.89 12.02 3.46
C CYS A 263 -10.88 13.55 3.43
N CYS A 264 -11.31 14.20 4.52
CA CYS A 264 -11.36 15.66 4.63
C CYS A 264 -10.00 16.32 4.87
N ALA A 265 -8.99 15.53 5.27
CA ALA A 265 -7.61 16.00 5.47
C ALA A 265 -6.87 16.22 4.14
N PRO A 266 -5.94 17.19 4.09
CA PRO A 266 -4.92 17.28 3.06
C PRO A 266 -4.10 15.99 2.97
N LYS A 267 -3.76 15.57 1.75
CA LYS A 267 -3.14 14.28 1.46
C LYS A 267 -1.77 14.49 0.84
N PHE A 268 -0.73 13.89 1.43
CA PHE A 268 0.66 14.10 0.99
C PHE A 268 1.40 12.79 0.75
N VAL A 269 2.05 12.68 -0.41
CA VAL A 269 3.11 11.70 -0.63
C VAL A 269 4.37 12.18 0.09
N ILE A 270 4.89 11.38 1.02
CA ILE A 270 6.11 11.72 1.77
C ILE A 270 7.36 11.11 1.12
N PRO A 271 8.52 11.79 1.12
CA PRO A 271 9.78 11.23 0.62
C PRO A 271 10.22 10.01 1.43
N ALA A 272 10.65 8.96 0.74
CA ALA A 272 11.17 7.74 1.36
C ALA A 272 12.12 7.00 0.42
N PRO A 273 13.10 6.22 0.90
CA PRO A 273 14.15 5.65 0.03
C PRO A 273 13.67 4.52 -0.89
N SER A 274 12.60 3.82 -0.52
CA SER A 274 12.03 2.71 -1.30
C SER A 274 10.55 2.52 -0.98
N LEU A 275 9.89 1.61 -1.70
CA LEU A 275 8.51 1.21 -1.47
C LEU A 275 8.43 -0.26 -1.04
N SER A 276 7.23 -0.68 -0.64
CA SER A 276 6.92 -2.09 -0.41
C SER A 276 6.85 -2.86 -1.73
N PHE A 277 7.26 -4.12 -1.70
CA PHE A 277 7.32 -4.98 -2.89
C PHE A 277 6.51 -6.26 -2.69
N VAL A 278 6.09 -6.88 -3.80
CA VAL A 278 5.39 -8.18 -3.75
C VAL A 278 6.42 -9.28 -3.49
N PRO A 279 6.21 -10.20 -2.53
CA PRO A 279 7.12 -11.32 -2.28
C PRO A 279 7.40 -12.09 -3.58
N TRP A 280 8.66 -12.22 -3.94
CA TRP A 280 9.08 -12.81 -5.21
C TRP A 280 8.69 -14.28 -5.28
N SER A 281 8.85 -15.00 -4.15
CA SER A 281 8.47 -16.41 -4.00
C SER A 281 6.97 -16.69 -4.20
N LYS A 282 6.10 -15.69 -4.04
CA LYS A 282 4.63 -15.80 -4.15
C LYS A 282 4.03 -14.90 -5.22
N ARG A 283 4.86 -14.25 -6.04
CA ARG A 283 4.45 -13.24 -7.03
C ARG A 283 3.35 -13.74 -7.96
N ARG A 284 3.43 -15.00 -8.44
CA ARG A 284 2.41 -15.61 -9.32
C ARG A 284 1.05 -15.75 -8.64
N ALA A 285 1.02 -16.21 -7.38
CA ALA A 285 -0.21 -16.40 -6.62
C ALA A 285 -0.90 -15.07 -6.28
N PHE A 286 -0.12 -14.04 -5.95
CA PHE A 286 -0.68 -12.70 -5.73
C PHE A 286 -1.14 -12.06 -7.04
N GLN A 287 -0.43 -12.30 -8.15
CA GLN A 287 -0.81 -11.81 -9.49
C GLN A 287 -2.15 -12.38 -9.97
N SER A 288 -2.43 -13.66 -9.71
CA SER A 288 -3.68 -14.30 -10.15
C SER A 288 -4.92 -13.86 -9.36
N THR A 289 -4.74 -13.23 -8.20
CA THR A 289 -5.83 -12.82 -7.30
C THR A 289 -5.99 -11.30 -7.20
N ARG A 290 -5.31 -10.52 -8.06
CA ARG A 290 -5.34 -9.05 -8.03
C ARG A 290 -6.74 -8.53 -8.33
N LEU A 291 -7.20 -7.56 -7.54
CA LEU A 291 -8.46 -6.86 -7.78
C LEU A 291 -8.51 -6.23 -9.19
N GLY A 292 -7.36 -5.77 -9.70
CA GLY A 292 -7.23 -5.23 -11.05
C GLY A 292 -7.68 -6.16 -12.19
N LEU A 293 -7.79 -7.48 -11.96
CA LEU A 293 -8.37 -8.42 -12.92
C LEU A 293 -9.90 -8.30 -13.00
N PHE A 294 -10.54 -7.98 -11.88
CA PHE A 294 -11.99 -7.80 -11.74
C PHE A 294 -12.42 -6.35 -12.05
N ASN A 295 -11.51 -5.38 -11.88
CA ASN A 295 -11.70 -3.99 -12.31
C ASN A 295 -11.68 -3.80 -13.84
N ARG A 296 -11.47 -4.88 -14.61
CA ARG A 296 -11.65 -4.86 -16.06
C ARG A 296 -13.14 -4.89 -16.34
N GLY A 297 -13.76 -3.71 -16.51
CA GLY A 297 -15.09 -3.62 -17.09
C GLY A 297 -15.17 -4.52 -18.33
N MET A 298 -16.20 -5.37 -18.40
CA MET A 298 -16.42 -6.25 -19.53
C MET A 298 -16.67 -5.38 -20.78
N GLY A 299 -15.65 -5.21 -21.63
CA GLY A 299 -15.76 -4.61 -22.97
C GLY A 299 -16.04 -3.11 -23.01
N GLY A 300 -15.11 -2.32 -23.54
CA GLY A 300 -15.35 -0.96 -24.09
C GLY A 300 -15.90 0.14 -23.17
N GLY A 301 -16.29 -0.15 -21.91
CA GLY A 301 -16.91 0.80 -20.99
C GLY A 301 -15.94 1.69 -20.20
N THR A 302 -16.48 2.73 -19.58
CA THR A 302 -15.78 3.69 -18.70
C THR A 302 -15.11 2.97 -17.52
N ARG A 303 -13.83 3.28 -17.25
CA ARG A 303 -13.07 2.70 -16.12
C ARG A 303 -13.76 3.00 -14.79
N HIS A 304 -13.77 2.04 -13.84
CA HIS A 304 -14.36 2.26 -12.51
C HIS A 304 -13.79 3.48 -11.79
N ASN A 305 -12.49 3.72 -11.92
CA ASN A 305 -11.85 4.93 -11.37
C ASN A 305 -12.44 6.21 -11.99
N THR A 306 -12.70 6.25 -13.30
CA THR A 306 -13.35 7.41 -13.93
C THR A 306 -14.75 7.65 -13.34
N VAL A 307 -15.54 6.59 -13.18
CA VAL A 307 -16.88 6.69 -12.55
C VAL A 307 -16.78 7.27 -11.14
N ALA A 308 -15.81 6.80 -10.35
CA ALA A 308 -15.60 7.31 -8.99
C ALA A 308 -15.10 8.74 -8.95
N ILE A 309 -14.14 9.10 -9.81
CA ILE A 309 -13.62 10.46 -9.94
C ILE A 309 -14.74 11.45 -10.29
N GLN A 310 -15.61 11.08 -11.23
CA GLN A 310 -16.75 11.89 -11.65
C GLN A 310 -17.82 11.97 -10.57
N HIS A 311 -18.09 10.88 -9.85
CA HIS A 311 -19.05 10.86 -8.76
C HIS A 311 -18.66 11.81 -7.61
N TYR A 312 -17.36 11.92 -7.32
CA TYR A 312 -16.81 12.81 -6.29
C TYR A 312 -16.19 14.09 -6.87
N ALA A 313 -16.72 14.60 -7.99
CA ALA A 313 -16.13 15.74 -8.72
C ALA A 313 -15.93 17.00 -7.87
N ASP A 314 -16.78 17.21 -6.87
CA ASP A 314 -16.78 18.32 -5.92
C ASP A 314 -15.79 18.15 -4.75
N ARG A 315 -15.15 16.99 -4.62
CA ARG A 315 -14.28 16.65 -3.47
C ARG A 315 -12.78 16.81 -3.76
N TRP A 316 -12.38 16.96 -5.02
CA TRP A 316 -10.97 17.04 -5.41
C TRP A 316 -10.39 18.43 -5.15
N ARG A 317 -9.17 18.49 -4.58
CA ARG A 317 -8.56 19.74 -4.09
C ARG A 317 -7.34 20.17 -4.87
N VAL A 318 -6.51 19.21 -5.29
CA VAL A 318 -5.25 19.48 -5.98
C VAL A 318 -5.46 19.51 -7.49
N GLY A 319 -6.19 18.51 -7.98
CA GLY A 319 -6.59 18.33 -9.37
C GLY A 319 -8.06 18.66 -9.59
N GLY A 320 -8.70 17.91 -10.49
CA GLY A 320 -10.10 18.14 -10.87
C GLY A 320 -10.31 19.42 -11.69
N PRO A 321 -11.56 19.72 -12.08
CA PRO A 321 -11.89 20.95 -12.77
C PRO A 321 -11.63 22.13 -11.83
N LYS A 322 -10.83 23.09 -12.29
CA LYS A 322 -10.65 24.33 -11.53
C LYS A 322 -11.96 25.12 -11.60
N ALA A 323 -12.39 25.67 -10.47
CA ALA A 323 -13.46 26.66 -10.47
C ALA A 323 -13.11 27.79 -11.47
N PRO A 324 -14.07 28.29 -12.24
CA PRO A 324 -13.85 29.31 -13.27
C PRO A 324 -13.25 30.60 -12.70
#